data_AF-A0A0A2MMW3-F1
#
_entry.id   AF-A0A0A2MMW3-F1
#
_cell.length_a   1.000
_cell.length_b   1.000
_cell.length_c   1.000
_cell.angle_alpha   90.00
_cell.angle_beta   90.00
_cell.angle_gamma   90.00
#
_symmetry.space_group_name_H-M   'P 1'
#
loop_
_entity.id
_entity.type
_entity.pdbx_description
1 polymer ?
#
loop_
_entity_poly.entity_id
_entity_poly.type
_entity_poly.pdbx_seq_one_letter_code
_entity_poly.pdbx_strand_id
1 'polypeptide(L)'
;MIIMNQNTIEELLSSLGQFEAMIDKAEISSKKKYFDGETQALKDIRLFLNGLISKIAGTLRTSIKHPTFEKGYQIALSASFIRTHFLLHRLLFEGHGVEAMTLCRKNLENLTRIYELDKNTIIKLSKKTPNVRNILGNLGKFLYPTLSEIAHFGTMDISALLSTKIESGIHSVSIYPNYEAEFQNLINADIVISLRFLAWLILFCELNLDYNPKEDMEILYVLGNMCIEEKILVLSKA
;
A
#
# COMPACT_ATOMS: atom_id res chain seq x y z
N MET A 1 -0.90 24.40 37.83
CA MET A 1 0.11 23.35 37.60
C MET A 1 -0.37 22.11 38.33
N ILE A 2 -0.78 21.07 37.61
CA ILE A 2 -1.26 19.82 38.24
C ILE A 2 -0.02 19.02 38.65
N ILE A 3 0.19 18.85 39.95
CA ILE A 3 1.24 17.96 40.46
C ILE A 3 0.62 16.57 40.54
N MET A 4 0.90 15.71 39.56
CA MET A 4 0.57 14.30 39.64
C MET A 4 1.42 13.65 40.73
N ASN A 5 0.82 12.81 41.57
CA ASN A 5 1.57 12.07 42.57
C ASN A 5 2.40 10.96 41.91
N GLN A 6 3.45 10.52 42.59
CA GLN A 6 4.39 9.53 42.07
C GLN A 6 3.71 8.18 41.76
N ASN A 7 2.74 7.75 42.57
CA ASN A 7 2.01 6.50 42.36
C ASN A 7 1.22 6.52 41.05
N THR A 8 0.55 7.63 40.71
CA THR A 8 -0.18 7.78 39.44
C THR A 8 0.77 7.73 38.24
N ILE A 9 1.98 8.29 38.37
CA ILE A 9 3.00 8.20 37.31
C ILE A 9 3.43 6.73 37.12
N GLU A 10 3.70 6.01 38.20
CA GLU A 10 4.09 4.60 38.16
C GLU A 10 2.98 3.71 37.56
N GLU A 11 1.72 3.95 37.91
CA GLU A 11 0.55 3.25 37.34
C GLU A 11 0.42 3.49 35.84
N LEU A 12 0.58 4.73 35.38
CA LEU A 12 0.52 5.09 33.96
C LEU A 12 1.66 4.45 33.17
N LEU A 13 2.89 4.47 33.69
CA LEU A 13 4.04 3.84 33.06
C LEU A 13 3.88 2.33 32.97
N SER A 14 3.37 1.70 34.03
CA SER A 14 3.06 0.26 34.04
C SER A 14 1.99 -0.08 33.00
N SER A 15 0.92 0.70 32.95
CA SER A 15 -0.17 0.51 31.97
C SER A 15 0.30 0.68 30.53
N LEU A 16 1.11 1.71 30.25
CA LEU A 16 1.71 1.93 28.94
C LEU A 16 2.62 0.76 28.54
N GLY A 17 3.53 0.34 29.44
CA GLY A 17 4.43 -0.78 29.15
C GLY A 17 3.69 -2.10 28.88
N GLN A 18 2.59 -2.35 29.60
CA GLN A 18 1.73 -3.50 29.32
C GLN A 18 1.04 -3.40 27.95
N PHE A 19 0.53 -2.21 27.61
CA PHE A 19 -0.13 -1.97 26.34
C PHE A 19 0.84 -2.14 25.15
N GLU A 20 2.03 -1.55 25.21
CA GLU A 20 3.08 -1.70 24.19
C GLU A 20 3.50 -3.16 24.03
N ALA A 21 3.70 -3.89 25.13
CA ALA A 21 4.04 -5.31 25.09
C ALA A 21 2.94 -6.17 24.44
N MET A 22 1.66 -5.81 24.63
CA MET A 22 0.55 -6.49 23.98
C MET A 22 0.46 -6.18 22.48
N ILE A 23 0.76 -4.95 22.07
CA ILE A 23 0.90 -4.60 20.64
C ILE A 23 2.00 -5.45 20.01
N ASP A 24 3.21 -5.46 20.57
CA ASP A 24 4.36 -6.20 20.01
C ASP A 24 4.02 -7.69 19.84
N LYS A 25 3.40 -8.28 20.85
CA LYS A 25 2.97 -9.69 20.81
C LYS A 25 1.94 -9.94 19.72
N ALA A 26 0.98 -9.03 19.56
CA ALA A 26 -0.05 -9.12 18.55
C ALA A 26 0.52 -8.99 17.14
N GLU A 27 1.45 -8.05 16.91
CA GLU A 27 2.14 -7.87 15.63
C GLU A 27 2.97 -9.11 15.25
N ILE A 28 3.74 -9.68 16.19
CA ILE A 28 4.50 -10.92 15.98
C ILE A 28 3.56 -12.07 15.60
N SER A 29 2.44 -12.20 16.32
CA SER A 29 1.43 -13.21 16.05
C SER A 29 0.80 -13.04 14.66
N SER A 30 0.40 -11.82 14.31
CA SER A 30 -0.18 -11.48 13.00
C SER A 30 0.79 -11.78 11.86
N LYS A 31 2.05 -11.40 12.03
CA LYS A 31 3.11 -11.64 11.05
C LYS A 31 3.32 -13.13 10.83
N LYS A 32 3.32 -13.92 11.90
CA LYS A 32 3.38 -15.38 11.81
C LYS A 32 2.18 -15.94 11.06
N LYS A 33 0.95 -15.54 11.43
CA LYS A 33 -0.29 -15.97 10.75
C LYS A 33 -0.24 -15.69 9.25
N TYR A 34 0.23 -14.50 8.86
CA TYR A 34 0.39 -14.13 7.47
C TYR A 34 1.35 -15.08 6.74
N PHE A 35 2.57 -15.24 7.24
CA PHE A 35 3.57 -16.07 6.55
C PHE A 35 3.27 -17.56 6.59
N ASP A 36 2.57 -18.05 7.61
CA ASP A 36 2.09 -19.44 7.67
C ASP A 36 0.96 -19.69 6.65
N GLY A 37 0.17 -18.66 6.33
CA GLY A 37 -0.92 -18.71 5.35
C GLY A 37 -0.54 -18.30 3.92
N GLU A 38 0.64 -17.72 3.71
CA GLU A 38 1.11 -17.25 2.41
C GLU A 38 1.44 -18.45 1.50
N THR A 39 0.81 -18.52 0.32
CA THR A 39 1.18 -19.53 -0.67
C THR A 39 2.55 -19.23 -1.27
N GLN A 40 3.23 -20.27 -1.75
CA GLN A 40 4.55 -20.08 -2.39
C GLN A 40 4.46 -19.14 -3.61
N ALA A 41 3.39 -19.21 -4.40
CA ALA A 41 3.18 -18.32 -5.54
C ALA A 41 3.02 -16.85 -5.11
N LEU A 42 2.22 -16.57 -4.08
CA LEU A 42 2.04 -15.20 -3.56
C LEU A 42 3.35 -14.65 -2.97
N LYS A 43 4.09 -15.50 -2.26
CA LYS A 43 5.43 -15.16 -1.76
C LYS A 43 6.36 -14.78 -2.89
N ASP A 44 6.39 -15.55 -3.97
CA ASP A 44 7.25 -15.28 -5.12
C ASP A 44 6.83 -13.97 -5.80
N ILE A 45 5.54 -13.75 -6.05
CA ILE A 45 5.01 -12.48 -6.58
C ILE A 45 5.46 -11.30 -5.71
N ARG A 46 5.30 -11.40 -4.40
CA ARG A 46 5.71 -10.35 -3.45
C ARG A 46 7.22 -10.08 -3.53
N LEU A 47 8.04 -11.12 -3.56
CA LEU A 47 9.51 -10.98 -3.62
C LEU A 47 9.95 -10.35 -4.94
N PHE A 48 9.41 -10.79 -6.08
CA PHE A 48 9.71 -10.21 -7.38
C PHE A 48 9.24 -8.76 -7.49
N LEU A 49 8.01 -8.46 -7.05
CA LEU A 49 7.46 -7.10 -7.06
C LEU A 49 8.30 -6.15 -6.22
N ASN A 50 8.57 -6.53 -4.96
CA ASN A 50 9.33 -5.70 -4.02
C ASN A 50 10.79 -5.55 -4.46
N GLY A 51 11.39 -6.63 -4.99
CA GLY A 51 12.74 -6.63 -5.53
C GLY A 51 12.87 -5.68 -6.72
N LEU A 52 11.94 -5.75 -7.68
CA LEU A 52 11.95 -4.91 -8.87
C LEU A 52 11.73 -3.43 -8.52
N ILE A 53 10.78 -3.11 -7.64
CA ILE A 53 10.58 -1.74 -7.13
C ILE A 53 11.87 -1.22 -6.48
N SER A 54 12.50 -2.02 -5.63
CA SER A 54 13.74 -1.65 -4.93
C SER A 54 14.89 -1.39 -5.89
N LYS A 55 15.05 -2.27 -6.89
CA LYS A 55 16.08 -2.17 -7.94
C LYS A 55 15.95 -0.84 -8.69
N ILE A 56 14.74 -0.54 -9.21
CA ILE A 56 14.50 0.65 -10.03
C ILE A 56 14.52 1.93 -9.19
N ALA A 57 14.11 1.87 -7.90
CA ALA A 57 14.16 3.02 -7.00
C ALA A 57 15.57 3.61 -6.85
N GLY A 58 16.63 2.78 -6.99
CA GLY A 58 18.01 3.24 -7.02
C GLY A 58 18.30 4.21 -8.17
N THR A 59 17.69 3.97 -9.33
CA THR A 59 17.85 4.77 -10.56
C THR A 59 17.28 6.18 -10.42
N LEU A 60 16.26 6.39 -9.57
CA LEU A 60 15.65 7.71 -9.34
C LEU A 60 16.60 8.74 -8.71
N ARG A 61 17.78 8.32 -8.25
CA ARG A 61 18.83 9.21 -7.73
C ARG A 61 19.68 9.84 -8.83
N THR A 62 19.54 9.38 -10.07
CA THR A 62 20.30 9.87 -11.22
C THR A 62 19.74 11.20 -11.76
N SER A 63 20.58 11.94 -12.48
CA SER A 63 20.18 13.20 -13.10
C SER A 63 19.18 12.98 -14.24
N ILE A 64 18.15 13.83 -14.28
CA ILE A 64 17.16 13.82 -15.36
C ILE A 64 17.76 14.46 -16.62
N LYS A 65 17.66 13.80 -17.77
CA LYS A 65 18.16 14.29 -19.07
C LYS A 65 17.61 15.67 -19.44
N HIS A 66 16.31 15.87 -19.23
CA HIS A 66 15.60 17.13 -19.51
C HIS A 66 14.67 17.48 -18.34
N PRO A 67 15.18 18.17 -17.30
CA PRO A 67 14.42 18.44 -16.09
C PRO A 67 13.31 19.46 -16.35
N THR A 68 12.11 19.15 -15.87
CA THR A 68 10.97 20.08 -15.80
C THR A 68 10.36 20.01 -14.40
N PHE A 69 9.57 21.01 -14.02
CA PHE A 69 8.85 20.99 -12.74
C PHE A 69 7.93 19.76 -12.63
N GLU A 70 7.24 19.40 -13.72
CA GLU A 70 6.38 18.22 -13.79
C GLU A 70 7.15 16.93 -13.53
N LYS A 71 8.30 16.73 -14.19
CA LYS A 71 9.13 15.53 -13.99
C LYS A 71 9.71 15.47 -12.59
N GLY A 72 10.16 16.61 -12.04
CA GLY A 72 10.58 16.70 -10.65
C GLY A 72 9.46 16.29 -9.69
N TYR A 73 8.23 16.72 -9.96
CA TYR A 73 7.08 16.33 -9.16
C TYR A 73 6.70 14.84 -9.34
N GLN A 74 6.80 14.28 -10.55
CA GLN A 74 6.61 12.85 -10.79
C GLN A 74 7.62 12.00 -10.02
N ILE A 75 8.88 12.42 -9.91
CA ILE A 75 9.90 11.75 -9.08
C ILE A 75 9.54 11.85 -7.59
N ALA A 76 9.08 13.03 -7.12
CA ALA A 76 8.64 13.18 -5.74
C ALA A 76 7.44 12.27 -5.41
N LEU A 77 6.47 12.17 -6.32
CA LEU A 77 5.33 11.24 -6.22
C LEU A 77 5.79 9.79 -6.25
N SER A 78 6.77 9.44 -7.09
CA SER A 78 7.36 8.10 -7.16
C SER A 78 8.06 7.74 -5.85
N ALA A 79 8.84 8.64 -5.27
CA ALA A 79 9.47 8.43 -3.97
C ALA A 79 8.42 8.26 -2.86
N SER A 80 7.35 9.06 -2.89
CA SER A 80 6.21 8.93 -1.97
C SER A 80 5.50 7.58 -2.13
N PHE A 81 5.28 7.12 -3.37
CA PHE A 81 4.69 5.83 -3.69
C PHE A 81 5.55 4.69 -3.15
N ILE A 82 6.83 4.66 -3.48
CA ILE A 82 7.77 3.59 -3.10
C ILE A 82 7.86 3.47 -1.57
N ARG A 83 8.00 4.60 -0.85
CA ARG A 83 8.04 4.58 0.62
C ARG A 83 6.73 4.05 1.21
N THR A 84 5.60 4.45 0.65
CA THR A 84 4.29 4.01 1.11
C THR A 84 4.03 2.55 0.79
N HIS A 85 4.48 2.04 -0.35
CA HIS A 85 4.41 0.62 -0.72
C HIS A 85 5.03 -0.29 0.36
N PHE A 86 6.28 -0.01 0.76
CA PHE A 86 6.95 -0.80 1.78
C PHE A 86 6.34 -0.65 3.17
N LEU A 87 5.87 0.56 3.52
CA LEU A 87 5.20 0.79 4.80
C LEU A 87 3.85 0.05 4.86
N LEU A 88 3.08 0.06 3.77
CA LEU A 88 1.82 -0.67 3.63
C LEU A 88 2.05 -2.16 3.85
N HIS A 89 3.04 -2.76 3.18
CA HIS A 89 3.35 -4.18 3.33
C HIS A 89 3.68 -4.54 4.78
N ARG A 90 4.49 -3.69 5.43
CA ARG A 90 4.82 -3.87 6.85
C ARG A 90 3.56 -3.87 7.73
N LEU A 91 2.72 -2.84 7.61
CA LEU A 91 1.48 -2.71 8.37
C LEU A 91 0.55 -3.90 8.14
N LEU A 92 0.45 -4.35 6.89
CA LEU A 92 -0.40 -5.48 6.52
C LEU A 92 0.07 -6.78 7.19
N PHE A 93 1.38 -7.07 7.17
CA PHE A 93 1.92 -8.25 7.85
C PHE A 93 1.78 -8.17 9.36
N GLU A 94 1.89 -6.97 9.93
CA GLU A 94 1.75 -6.73 11.37
C GLU A 94 0.27 -6.74 11.82
N GLY A 95 -0.70 -6.79 10.89
CA GLY A 95 -2.13 -6.90 11.20
C GLY A 95 -2.87 -5.55 11.26
N HIS A 96 -2.25 -4.46 10.83
CA HIS A 96 -2.82 -3.11 10.77
C HIS A 96 -3.54 -2.86 9.43
N GLY A 97 -4.60 -3.63 9.18
CA GLY A 97 -5.27 -3.66 7.87
C GLY A 97 -5.92 -2.34 7.46
N VAL A 98 -6.57 -1.63 8.38
CA VAL A 98 -7.26 -0.35 8.12
C VAL A 98 -6.25 0.74 7.72
N GLU A 99 -5.14 0.81 8.44
CA GLU A 99 -4.04 1.74 8.18
C GLU A 99 -3.37 1.40 6.84
N ALA A 100 -3.11 0.11 6.58
CA ALA A 100 -2.59 -0.36 5.30
C ALA A 100 -3.51 0.04 4.13
N MET A 101 -4.83 -0.06 4.29
CA MET A 101 -5.80 0.35 3.26
C MET A 101 -5.83 1.84 3.01
N THR A 102 -5.68 2.64 4.06
CA THR A 102 -5.54 4.09 3.95
C THR A 102 -4.30 4.44 3.11
N LEU A 103 -3.19 3.73 3.32
CA LEU A 103 -1.99 3.88 2.51
C LEU A 103 -2.16 3.37 1.07
N CYS A 104 -2.93 2.29 0.86
CA CYS A 104 -3.24 1.76 -0.47
C CYS A 104 -3.98 2.81 -1.31
N ARG A 105 -4.97 3.48 -0.71
CA ARG A 105 -5.68 4.62 -1.30
C ARG A 105 -4.73 5.73 -1.72
N LYS A 106 -3.84 6.13 -0.81
CA LYS A 106 -2.82 7.15 -1.10
C LYS A 106 -1.93 6.75 -2.29
N ASN A 107 -1.54 5.47 -2.39
CA ASN A 107 -0.76 4.98 -3.54
C ASN A 107 -1.54 5.02 -4.85
N LEU A 108 -2.83 4.67 -4.85
CA LEU A 108 -3.69 4.82 -6.03
C LEU A 108 -3.84 6.28 -6.45
N GLU A 109 -4.00 7.20 -5.50
CA GLU A 109 -4.06 8.64 -5.76
C GLU A 109 -2.72 9.18 -6.31
N ASN A 110 -1.59 8.77 -5.73
CA ASN A 110 -0.24 9.10 -6.23
C ASN A 110 -0.06 8.62 -7.68
N LEU A 111 -0.37 7.36 -7.96
CA LEU A 111 -0.31 6.78 -9.30
C LEU A 111 -1.17 7.57 -10.29
N THR A 112 -2.39 7.91 -9.87
CA THR A 112 -3.31 8.71 -10.70
C THR A 112 -2.71 10.07 -11.03
N ARG A 113 -2.16 10.76 -10.03
CA ARG A 113 -1.54 12.07 -10.25
C ARG A 113 -0.33 11.99 -11.18
N ILE A 114 0.47 10.93 -11.07
CA ILE A 114 1.60 10.67 -11.99
C ILE A 114 1.13 10.63 -13.45
N TYR A 115 0.09 9.85 -13.75
CA TYR A 115 -0.49 9.75 -15.10
C TYR A 115 -1.19 11.04 -15.57
N GLU A 116 -1.79 11.80 -14.65
CA GLU A 116 -2.39 13.10 -15.00
C GLU A 116 -1.33 14.11 -15.45
N LEU A 117 -0.13 14.07 -14.84
CA LEU A 117 1.00 14.95 -15.18
C LEU A 117 1.59 14.65 -16.57
N ASP A 118 1.42 13.43 -17.10
CA ASP A 118 1.82 13.12 -18.48
C ASP A 118 1.01 13.92 -19.51
N LYS A 119 -0.16 14.45 -19.13
CA LYS A 119 -1.11 15.12 -20.04
C LYS A 119 -1.46 16.54 -19.63
N ASN A 120 -1.13 16.95 -18.42
CA ASN A 120 -1.56 18.23 -17.86
C ASN A 120 -0.41 18.92 -17.11
N THR A 121 -0.43 20.25 -17.14
CA THR A 121 0.53 21.06 -16.37
C THR A 121 0.22 21.00 -14.88
N ILE A 122 1.25 21.17 -14.04
CA ILE A 122 1.09 21.16 -12.58
C ILE A 122 0.08 22.20 -12.08
N ILE A 123 0.02 23.36 -12.75
CA ILE A 123 -0.90 24.47 -12.41
C ILE A 123 -2.36 24.01 -12.51
N LYS A 124 -2.70 23.23 -13.55
CA LYS A 124 -4.08 22.73 -13.76
C LYS A 124 -4.50 21.71 -12.72
N LEU A 125 -3.54 21.02 -12.10
CA LEU A 125 -3.74 19.91 -11.17
C LEU A 125 -3.58 20.32 -9.70
N SER A 126 -2.95 21.47 -9.44
CA SER A 126 -2.72 21.97 -8.08
C SER A 126 -4.02 22.08 -7.28
N LYS A 127 -4.00 21.57 -6.04
CA LYS A 127 -5.14 21.51 -5.11
C LYS A 127 -6.38 20.75 -5.60
N LYS A 128 -6.29 20.00 -6.70
CA LYS A 128 -7.38 19.14 -7.18
C LYS A 128 -7.17 17.70 -6.73
N THR A 129 -8.25 17.02 -6.38
CA THR A 129 -8.26 15.57 -6.14
C THR A 129 -7.93 14.82 -7.43
N PRO A 130 -7.04 13.81 -7.42
CA PRO A 130 -6.77 12.98 -8.60
C PRO A 130 -8.02 12.25 -9.11
N ASN A 131 -8.16 12.16 -10.43
CA ASN A 131 -9.29 11.47 -11.08
C ASN A 131 -9.02 9.96 -11.25
N VAL A 132 -9.10 9.25 -10.12
CA VAL A 132 -8.79 7.82 -9.97
C VAL A 132 -9.62 6.87 -10.85
N ARG A 133 -10.81 7.30 -11.31
CA ARG A 133 -11.75 6.46 -12.07
C ARG A 133 -11.19 5.95 -13.40
N ASN A 134 -10.16 6.61 -13.93
CA ASN A 134 -9.65 6.35 -15.28
C ASN A 134 -8.34 5.54 -15.32
N ILE A 135 -7.73 5.24 -14.17
CA ILE A 135 -6.39 4.60 -14.15
C ILE A 135 -6.45 3.09 -14.23
N LEU A 136 -7.40 2.48 -13.51
CA LEU A 136 -7.60 1.02 -13.45
C LEU A 136 -8.92 0.58 -14.10
N GLY A 137 -9.54 1.43 -14.93
CA GLY A 137 -10.82 1.13 -15.58
C GLY A 137 -11.92 0.75 -14.58
N ASN A 138 -12.63 -0.35 -14.84
CA ASN A 138 -13.71 -0.83 -13.97
C ASN A 138 -13.22 -1.24 -12.57
N LEU A 139 -11.99 -1.77 -12.45
CA LEU A 139 -11.40 -2.10 -11.15
C LEU A 139 -11.25 -0.83 -10.30
N GLY A 140 -10.78 0.27 -10.90
CA GLY A 140 -10.65 1.56 -10.20
C GLY A 140 -12.00 2.12 -9.72
N LYS A 141 -13.08 1.89 -10.47
CA LYS A 141 -14.44 2.32 -10.08
C LYS A 141 -14.97 1.59 -8.85
N PHE A 142 -14.59 0.33 -8.65
CA PHE A 142 -15.00 -0.48 -7.49
C PHE A 142 -14.04 -0.28 -6.32
N LEU A 143 -12.74 -0.36 -6.57
CA LEU A 143 -11.70 -0.33 -5.54
C LEU A 143 -11.62 1.01 -4.81
N TYR A 144 -11.72 2.14 -5.53
CA TYR A 144 -11.56 3.46 -4.92
C TYR A 144 -12.66 3.81 -3.91
N PRO A 145 -13.96 3.61 -4.17
CA PRO A 145 -15.00 3.78 -3.16
C PRO A 145 -14.74 2.98 -1.89
N THR A 146 -14.39 1.69 -2.00
CA THR A 146 -14.09 0.82 -0.85
C THR A 146 -12.89 1.35 -0.06
N LEU A 147 -11.81 1.71 -0.74
CA LEU A 147 -10.63 2.32 -0.11
C LEU A 147 -10.96 3.66 0.58
N SER A 148 -11.83 4.46 -0.03
CA SER A 148 -12.27 5.74 0.52
C SER A 148 -13.16 5.55 1.75
N GLU A 149 -14.03 4.55 1.74
CA GLU A 149 -14.89 4.21 2.87
C GLU A 149 -14.08 3.73 4.07
N ILE A 150 -13.10 2.85 3.85
CA ILE A 150 -12.18 2.37 4.90
C ILE A 150 -11.36 3.53 5.48
N ALA A 151 -10.77 4.37 4.63
CA ALA A 151 -9.93 5.49 5.05
C ALA A 151 -10.70 6.56 5.87
N HIS A 152 -12.02 6.63 5.72
CA HIS A 152 -12.87 7.54 6.48
C HIS A 152 -13.63 6.84 7.62
N PHE A 153 -13.45 5.53 7.79
CA PHE A 153 -14.23 4.71 8.70
C PHE A 153 -15.75 4.96 8.51
N GLY A 154 -16.18 4.96 7.24
CA GLY A 154 -17.46 5.55 6.82
C GLY A 154 -18.72 4.74 7.18
N THR A 155 -18.56 3.45 7.51
CA THR A 155 -19.67 2.55 7.88
C THR A 155 -19.27 1.63 9.03
N MET A 156 -20.28 1.07 9.71
CA MET A 156 -20.04 0.11 10.80
C MET A 156 -19.37 -1.17 10.31
N ASP A 157 -19.58 -1.57 9.05
CA ASP A 157 -18.99 -2.77 8.47
C ASP A 157 -17.45 -2.68 8.42
N ILE A 158 -16.89 -1.47 8.36
CA ILE A 158 -15.43 -1.27 8.46
C ILE A 158 -14.89 -1.69 9.83
N SER A 159 -15.69 -1.59 10.91
CA SER A 159 -15.27 -2.05 12.24
C SER A 159 -15.01 -3.56 12.30
N ALA A 160 -15.59 -4.34 11.37
CA ALA A 160 -15.30 -5.76 11.25
C ALA A 160 -13.82 -6.03 10.86
N LEU A 161 -13.16 -5.08 10.19
CA LEU A 161 -11.73 -5.17 9.83
C LEU A 161 -10.79 -5.01 11.04
N LEU A 162 -11.29 -4.53 12.17
CA LEU A 162 -10.54 -4.39 13.42
C LEU A 162 -10.60 -5.67 14.29
N SER A 163 -10.89 -6.82 13.67
CA SER A 163 -11.00 -8.14 14.32
C SER A 163 -12.03 -8.16 15.43
N THR A 164 -13.22 -8.68 15.11
CA THR A 164 -14.32 -8.75 16.08
C THR A 164 -14.32 -10.09 16.80
N LYS A 165 -14.25 -10.06 18.13
CA LYS A 165 -14.57 -11.23 18.96
C LYS A 165 -16.01 -11.12 19.42
N ILE A 166 -16.80 -12.13 19.10
CA ILE A 166 -18.15 -12.31 19.63
C ILE A 166 -18.03 -13.31 20.79
N GLU A 167 -17.85 -12.79 22.00
CA GLU A 167 -17.94 -13.59 23.22
C GLU A 167 -19.24 -13.24 23.95
N SER A 168 -20.08 -14.23 24.22
CA SER A 168 -21.34 -14.09 24.98
C SER A 168 -22.31 -13.02 24.42
N GLY A 169 -22.32 -12.80 23.10
CA GLY A 169 -23.19 -11.81 22.45
C GLY A 169 -22.69 -10.37 22.50
N ILE A 170 -21.49 -10.12 23.05
CA ILE A 170 -20.85 -8.81 23.02
C ILE A 170 -19.92 -8.76 21.81
N HIS A 171 -20.19 -7.82 20.90
CA HIS A 171 -19.26 -7.47 19.82
C HIS A 171 -18.14 -6.61 20.40
N SER A 172 -16.97 -7.22 20.62
CA SER A 172 -15.76 -6.48 21.02
C SER A 172 -14.84 -6.31 19.82
N VAL A 173 -14.33 -5.08 19.65
CA VAL A 173 -13.32 -4.75 18.65
C VAL A 173 -11.94 -4.86 19.30
N SER A 174 -10.99 -5.49 18.62
CA SER A 174 -9.62 -5.53 19.11
C SER A 174 -8.94 -4.18 18.90
N ILE A 175 -8.35 -3.64 19.97
CA ILE A 175 -7.43 -2.51 19.89
C ILE A 175 -6.01 -2.95 19.52
N TYR A 176 -5.76 -4.26 19.51
CA TYR A 176 -4.49 -4.85 19.11
C TYR A 176 -4.59 -5.39 17.69
N PRO A 177 -3.53 -5.25 16.87
CA PRO A 177 -3.55 -5.66 15.48
C PRO A 177 -3.72 -7.17 15.35
N ASN A 178 -4.48 -7.59 14.35
CA ASN A 178 -4.68 -9.00 14.08
C ASN A 178 -4.86 -9.22 12.57
N TYR A 179 -4.02 -10.10 12.03
CA TYR A 179 -4.13 -10.52 10.64
C TYR A 179 -5.39 -11.35 10.42
N GLU A 180 -6.17 -10.94 9.42
CA GLU A 180 -7.38 -11.61 8.94
C GLU A 180 -7.21 -12.02 7.48
N ALA A 181 -7.82 -13.14 7.07
CA ALA A 181 -7.66 -13.68 5.72
C ALA A 181 -8.20 -12.73 4.63
N GLU A 182 -9.18 -11.91 4.99
CA GLU A 182 -9.77 -10.85 4.18
C GLU A 182 -8.73 -9.82 3.72
N PHE A 183 -7.60 -9.69 4.44
CA PHE A 183 -6.50 -8.83 4.04
C PHE A 183 -5.84 -9.27 2.72
N GLN A 184 -6.06 -10.51 2.28
CA GLN A 184 -5.57 -11.00 0.99
C GLN A 184 -6.12 -10.21 -0.20
N ASN A 185 -7.39 -9.76 -0.13
CA ASN A 185 -7.96 -8.91 -1.17
C ASN A 185 -7.23 -7.56 -1.28
N LEU A 186 -6.66 -7.09 -0.17
CA LEU A 186 -5.91 -5.84 -0.09
C LEU A 186 -4.53 -5.98 -0.71
N ILE A 187 -3.88 -7.12 -0.45
CA ILE A 187 -2.61 -7.49 -1.10
C ILE A 187 -2.82 -7.53 -2.61
N ASN A 188 -3.88 -8.17 -3.08
CA ASN A 188 -4.18 -8.25 -4.51
C ASN A 188 -4.39 -6.85 -5.11
N ALA A 189 -5.12 -5.97 -4.43
CA ALA A 189 -5.31 -4.58 -4.86
C ALA A 189 -3.98 -3.81 -4.96
N ASP A 190 -3.13 -3.90 -3.93
CA ASP A 190 -1.81 -3.27 -3.93
C ASP A 190 -0.91 -3.82 -5.04
N ILE A 191 -0.88 -5.15 -5.25
CA ILE A 191 -0.13 -5.76 -6.36
C ILE A 191 -0.54 -5.15 -7.70
N VAL A 192 -1.84 -5.01 -7.97
CA VAL A 192 -2.32 -4.43 -9.24
C VAL A 192 -1.91 -2.96 -9.39
N ILE A 193 -2.04 -2.16 -8.32
CA ILE A 193 -1.60 -0.76 -8.32
C ILE A 193 -0.10 -0.67 -8.57
N SER A 194 0.69 -1.51 -7.90
CA SER A 194 2.14 -1.53 -7.94
C SER A 194 2.70 -2.05 -9.26
N LEU A 195 2.04 -3.03 -9.90
CA LEU A 195 2.34 -3.44 -11.26
C LEU A 195 2.14 -2.30 -12.27
N ARG A 196 1.04 -1.54 -12.12
CA ARG A 196 0.77 -0.39 -12.98
C ARG A 196 1.79 0.72 -12.77
N PHE A 197 2.18 0.96 -11.52
CA PHE A 197 3.25 1.90 -11.19
C PHE A 197 4.59 1.47 -11.78
N LEU A 198 4.97 0.19 -11.66
CA LEU A 198 6.21 -0.35 -12.22
C LEU A 198 6.28 -0.19 -13.74
N ALA A 199 5.20 -0.53 -14.45
CA ALA A 199 5.14 -0.36 -15.90
C ALA A 199 5.39 1.10 -16.31
N TRP A 200 4.80 2.06 -15.57
CA TRP A 200 5.07 3.48 -15.77
C TRP A 200 6.50 3.86 -15.40
N LEU A 201 7.00 3.40 -14.25
CA LEU A 201 8.31 3.78 -13.71
C LEU A 201 9.44 3.35 -14.64
N ILE A 202 9.38 2.12 -15.16
CA ILE A 202 10.37 1.59 -16.11
C ILE A 202 10.43 2.49 -17.36
N LEU A 203 9.28 2.82 -17.94
CA LEU A 203 9.20 3.69 -19.12
C LEU A 203 9.67 5.12 -18.80
N PHE A 204 9.31 5.65 -17.63
CA PHE A 204 9.76 6.95 -17.18
C PHE A 204 11.29 7.00 -17.08
N CYS A 205 11.90 5.98 -16.46
CA CYS A 205 13.34 5.86 -16.34
C CYS A 205 14.02 5.73 -17.71
N GLU A 206 13.52 4.89 -18.61
CA GLU A 206 14.06 4.73 -19.97
C GLU A 206 14.08 6.07 -20.73
N LEU A 207 12.96 6.79 -20.71
CA LEU A 207 12.80 8.02 -21.49
C LEU A 207 13.54 9.21 -20.88
N ASN A 208 13.71 9.25 -19.55
CA ASN A 208 14.15 10.46 -18.86
C ASN A 208 15.48 10.32 -18.11
N LEU A 209 15.93 9.10 -17.84
CA LEU A 209 17.13 8.79 -17.07
C LEU A 209 18.09 7.94 -17.91
N ASP A 210 19.32 7.73 -17.41
CA ASP A 210 20.25 6.77 -17.98
C ASP A 210 19.93 5.37 -17.45
N TYR A 211 19.05 4.67 -18.17
CA TYR A 211 18.46 3.41 -17.71
C TYR A 211 18.19 2.48 -18.89
N ASN A 212 18.58 1.21 -18.74
CA ASN A 212 18.30 0.14 -19.70
C ASN A 212 17.14 -0.73 -19.17
N PRO A 213 15.96 -0.70 -19.80
CA PRO A 213 14.78 -1.38 -19.28
C PRO A 213 14.73 -2.88 -19.57
N LYS A 214 15.65 -3.45 -20.37
CA LYS A 214 15.46 -4.78 -20.98
C LYS A 214 15.14 -5.88 -19.97
N GLU A 215 16.02 -6.07 -18.99
CA GLU A 215 15.86 -7.11 -17.96
C GLU A 215 14.64 -6.83 -17.07
N ASP A 216 14.41 -5.56 -16.71
CA ASP A 216 13.34 -5.16 -15.80
C ASP A 216 11.95 -5.31 -16.45
N MET A 217 11.85 -5.14 -17.78
CA MET A 217 10.65 -5.44 -18.56
C MET A 217 10.38 -6.95 -18.66
N GLU A 218 11.41 -7.78 -18.80
CA GLU A 218 11.29 -9.23 -18.79
C GLU A 218 10.75 -9.71 -17.43
N ILE A 219 11.29 -9.19 -16.32
CA ILE A 219 10.80 -9.48 -14.96
C ILE A 219 9.35 -9.01 -14.80
N LEU A 220 9.01 -7.80 -15.24
CA LEU A 220 7.63 -7.29 -15.17
C LEU A 220 6.65 -8.17 -15.96
N TYR A 221 7.06 -8.69 -17.11
CA TYR A 221 6.24 -9.61 -17.92
C TYR A 221 5.99 -10.93 -17.19
N VAL A 222 7.04 -11.54 -16.61
CA VAL A 222 6.92 -12.75 -15.79
C VAL A 222 5.98 -12.52 -14.61
N LEU A 223 6.17 -11.40 -13.90
CA LEU A 223 5.33 -11.04 -12.75
C LEU A 223 3.85 -10.88 -13.14
N GLY A 224 3.58 -10.28 -14.31
CA GLY A 224 2.24 -10.16 -14.88
C GLY A 224 1.60 -11.52 -15.13
N ASN A 225 2.34 -12.48 -15.70
CA ASN A 225 1.85 -13.84 -15.93
C ASN A 225 1.54 -14.57 -14.62
N MET A 226 2.43 -14.48 -13.62
CA MET A 226 2.17 -15.05 -12.29
C MET A 226 0.88 -14.49 -11.68
N CYS A 227 0.64 -13.18 -11.81
CA CYS A 227 -0.58 -12.55 -11.30
C CYS A 227 -1.85 -12.99 -12.05
N ILE A 228 -1.74 -13.35 -13.34
CA ILE A 228 -2.86 -13.92 -14.11
C ILE A 228 -3.15 -15.35 -13.65
N GLU A 229 -2.11 -16.17 -13.46
CA GLU A 229 -2.22 -17.55 -12.97
C GLU A 229 -2.87 -17.61 -11.58
N GLU A 230 -2.46 -16.72 -10.68
CA GLU A 230 -3.04 -16.56 -9.34
C GLU A 230 -4.38 -15.81 -9.32
N LYS A 231 -4.93 -15.45 -10.49
CA LYS A 231 -6.21 -14.73 -10.65
C LYS A 231 -6.27 -13.37 -9.92
N ILE A 232 -5.11 -12.78 -9.63
CA ILE A 232 -4.96 -11.43 -9.08
C ILE A 232 -5.32 -10.41 -10.17
N LEU A 233 -4.80 -10.64 -11.38
CA LEU A 233 -5.17 -9.89 -12.58
C LEU A 233 -6.24 -10.67 -13.35
N VAL A 234 -7.49 -10.22 -13.24
CA VAL A 234 -8.56 -10.69 -14.12
C VAL A 234 -8.56 -9.84 -15.37
N LEU A 235 -8.09 -10.38 -16.50
CA LEU A 235 -8.27 -9.76 -17.81
C LEU A 235 -9.77 -9.73 -18.11
N SER A 236 -10.43 -8.59 -17.89
CA SER A 236 -11.76 -8.40 -18.46
C SER A 236 -11.61 -8.49 -19.98
N LYS A 237 -12.32 -9.43 -20.62
CA LYS A 237 -12.48 -9.40 -22.08
C LYS A 237 -13.00 -8.00 -22.44
N ALA A 238 -12.20 -7.27 -23.21
CA ALA A 238 -12.58 -5.99 -23.79
C ALA A 238 -13.78 -6.17 -24.72
#